data_AF-A0A7C7WNF0-F1
#
_entry.id   AF-A0A7C7WNF0-F1
#
_cell.length_a   1.000
_cell.length_b   1.000
_cell.length_c   1.000
_cell.angle_alpha   90.00
_cell.angle_beta   90.00
_cell.angle_gamma   90.00
#
_symmetry.space_group_name_H-M   'P 1'
#
loop_
_entity.id
_entity.type
_entity.pdbx_description
1 polymer ?
#
loop_
_entity_poly.entity_id
_entity_poly.type
_entity_poly.pdbx_seq_one_letter_code
_entity_poly.pdbx_strand_id
1 'polypeptide(L)'
;MAEEFPSTALDSAQPRWSHRDPIERDNPFDPDSPQHSVWVAATRTARNRLRDMDARIATTAQVTLDPTVYRSQLFDLAVERFNIWTERGLAVVSTPDARHEYERWLERYAANWAGYVAETCPRVEAVEELTGRLRELGARRVIQARRQVAL
;
A
#
# COMPACT_ATOMS: atom_id res chain seq x y z
N MET A 1 12.98 7.15 -23.22
CA MET A 1 13.77 6.77 -22.02
C MET A 1 12.78 6.43 -20.94
N ALA A 2 13.00 5.35 -20.18
CA ALA A 2 12.07 4.94 -19.12
C ALA A 2 12.41 5.69 -17.83
N GLU A 3 11.40 6.32 -17.20
CA GLU A 3 11.57 7.05 -15.95
C GLU A 3 11.69 6.10 -14.75
N GLU A 4 12.54 6.49 -13.80
CA GLU A 4 12.71 5.82 -12.50
C GLU A 4 11.42 5.93 -11.66
N PHE A 5 11.22 4.98 -10.74
CA PHE A 5 10.13 5.12 -9.77
C PHE A 5 10.45 6.31 -8.84
N PRO A 6 9.55 7.28 -8.72
CA PRO A 6 9.92 8.59 -8.19
C PRO A 6 10.27 8.52 -6.70
N SER A 7 11.40 9.13 -6.33
CA SER A 7 11.90 9.22 -4.94
C SER A 7 10.88 9.84 -3.97
N THR A 8 10.00 10.69 -4.47
CA THR A 8 8.88 11.27 -3.70
C THR A 8 7.90 10.23 -3.17
N ALA A 9 7.83 9.04 -3.77
CA ALA A 9 7.03 7.93 -3.27
C ALA A 9 7.59 7.36 -1.94
N LEU A 10 8.91 7.46 -1.72
CA LEU A 10 9.54 7.07 -0.46
C LEU A 10 9.19 8.06 0.66
N ASP A 11 9.05 9.35 0.33
CA ASP A 11 8.73 10.41 1.28
C ASP A 11 7.26 10.46 1.69
N SER A 12 6.37 9.96 0.83
CA SER A 12 4.92 9.92 1.06
C SER A 12 4.48 8.71 1.90
N ALA A 13 5.36 7.73 2.09
CA ALA A 13 5.21 6.67 3.08
C ALA A 13 5.49 7.26 4.49
N GLN A 14 4.53 8.01 5.04
CA GLN A 14 4.56 8.59 6.39
C GLN A 14 3.56 7.87 7.32
N PRO A 15 3.91 7.62 8.60
CA PRO A 15 3.05 6.90 9.55
C PRO A 15 1.65 7.52 9.72
N ARG A 16 1.55 8.86 9.77
CA ARG A 16 0.27 9.58 9.92
C ARG A 16 -0.71 9.41 8.73
N TRP A 17 -0.26 8.82 7.62
CA TRP A 17 -1.01 8.68 6.37
C TRP A 17 -1.07 7.25 5.83
N SER A 18 -0.65 6.23 6.60
CA SER A 18 -0.68 4.83 6.15
C SER A 18 -2.10 4.35 5.79
N HIS A 19 -3.13 4.93 6.42
CA HIS A 19 -4.53 4.72 6.07
C HIS A 19 -4.99 5.54 4.86
N ARG A 20 -4.23 6.53 4.36
CA ARG A 20 -4.54 7.33 3.17
C ARG A 20 -3.75 6.85 1.95
N ASP A 21 -3.81 7.61 0.87
CA ASP A 21 -2.94 7.42 -0.29
C ASP A 21 -1.48 7.59 0.12
N PRO A 22 -0.64 6.54 0.07
CA PRO A 22 0.76 6.60 0.47
C PRO A 22 1.63 7.33 -0.55
N ILE A 23 1.05 7.87 -1.64
CA ILE A 23 1.67 8.75 -2.64
C ILE A 23 0.69 9.91 -2.84
N GLU A 24 0.66 10.81 -1.85
CA GLU A 24 -0.30 11.93 -1.72
C GLU A 24 -0.10 13.04 -2.76
N ARG A 25 1.12 13.18 -3.30
CA ARG A 25 1.39 14.07 -4.42
C ARG A 25 0.74 13.51 -5.69
N ASP A 26 0.37 14.40 -6.60
CA ASP A 26 -0.20 14.06 -7.91
C ASP A 26 0.62 13.00 -8.67
N ASN A 27 0.14 12.60 -9.85
CA ASN A 27 0.86 11.65 -10.70
C ASN A 27 2.36 11.97 -10.76
N PRO A 28 3.23 11.08 -10.26
CA PRO A 28 4.63 11.43 -10.10
C PRO A 28 5.44 11.18 -11.38
N PHE A 29 4.76 10.77 -12.47
CA PHE A 29 5.32 10.60 -13.80
C PHE A 29 4.99 11.80 -14.69
N ASP A 30 5.92 12.15 -15.57
CA ASP A 30 5.74 13.24 -16.54
C ASP A 30 4.50 13.00 -17.43
N PRO A 31 3.65 14.01 -17.73
CA PRO A 31 2.46 13.85 -18.58
C PRO A 31 2.70 13.17 -19.94
N ASP A 32 3.89 13.32 -20.51
CA ASP A 32 4.27 12.74 -21.81
C ASP A 32 4.81 11.30 -21.67
N SER A 33 5.02 10.83 -20.44
CA SER A 33 5.49 9.48 -20.10
C SER A 33 4.35 8.46 -20.22
N PRO A 34 4.54 7.31 -20.89
CA PRO A 34 3.53 6.24 -20.92
C PRO A 34 3.05 5.82 -19.51
N GLN A 35 3.96 5.84 -18.54
CA GLN A 35 3.74 5.54 -17.13
C GLN A 35 2.71 6.49 -16.48
N HIS A 36 2.57 7.71 -16.99
CA HIS A 36 1.56 8.65 -16.51
C HIS A 36 0.15 8.10 -16.69
N SER A 37 -0.18 7.65 -17.90
CA SER A 37 -1.50 7.09 -18.19
C SER A 37 -1.81 5.84 -17.38
N VAL A 38 -0.79 4.98 -17.20
CA VAL A 38 -0.87 3.75 -16.40
C VAL A 38 -1.11 4.10 -14.93
N TRP A 39 -0.39 5.08 -14.40
CA TRP A 39 -0.56 5.56 -13.03
C TRP A 39 -1.97 6.14 -12.79
N VAL A 40 -2.49 6.95 -13.72
CA VAL A 40 -3.85 7.51 -13.63
C VAL A 40 -4.88 6.39 -13.59
N ALA A 41 -4.76 5.40 -14.48
CA ALA A 41 -5.67 4.26 -14.54
C ALA A 41 -5.59 3.43 -13.24
N ALA A 42 -4.39 3.08 -12.80
CA ALA A 42 -4.16 2.32 -11.57
C ALA A 42 -4.68 3.07 -10.33
N THR A 43 -4.49 4.38 -10.28
CA THR A 43 -5.00 5.24 -9.19
C THR A 43 -6.53 5.27 -9.18
N ARG A 44 -7.18 5.33 -10.35
CA ARG A 44 -8.64 5.26 -10.45
C ARG A 44 -9.16 3.92 -9.94
N THR A 45 -8.53 2.82 -10.35
CA THR A 45 -8.86 1.47 -9.87
C THR A 45 -8.68 1.34 -8.36
N ALA A 46 -7.56 1.83 -7.83
CA ALA A 46 -7.29 1.82 -6.38
C ALA A 46 -8.35 2.61 -5.60
N ARG A 47 -8.71 3.82 -6.07
CA ARG A 47 -9.74 4.66 -5.45
C ARG A 47 -11.12 3.99 -5.46
N ASN A 48 -11.50 3.33 -6.56
CA ASN A 48 -12.77 2.60 -6.62
C ASN A 48 -12.78 1.44 -5.62
N ARG A 49 -11.71 0.64 -5.57
CA ARG A 49 -11.60 -0.47 -4.62
C ARG A 49 -11.60 -0.01 -3.16
N LEU A 50 -11.00 1.14 -2.86
CA LEU A 50 -11.08 1.73 -1.52
C LEU A 50 -12.50 2.14 -1.17
N ARG A 51 -13.25 2.72 -2.10
CA ARG A 51 -14.67 3.05 -1.87
C ARG A 51 -15.50 1.79 -1.62
N ASP A 52 -15.29 0.74 -2.40
CA ASP A 52 -16.00 -0.53 -2.24
C ASP A 52 -15.65 -1.20 -0.90
N MET A 53 -14.37 -1.18 -0.53
CA MET A 53 -13.88 -1.63 0.77
C MET A 53 -14.50 -0.83 1.91
N ASP A 54 -14.47 0.50 1.86
CA ASP A 54 -15.01 1.38 2.89
C ASP A 54 -16.54 1.21 3.01
N ALA A 55 -17.27 1.05 1.91
CA ALA A 55 -18.69 0.75 1.91
C ALA A 55 -19.00 -0.63 2.53
N ARG A 56 -18.17 -1.65 2.25
CA ARG A 56 -18.30 -2.96 2.88
C ARG A 56 -18.01 -2.87 4.38
N ILE A 57 -16.93 -2.22 4.79
CA ILE A 57 -16.58 -2.05 6.21
C ILE A 57 -17.70 -1.29 6.94
N ALA A 58 -18.26 -0.24 6.35
CA ALA A 58 -19.37 0.49 6.95
C ALA A 58 -20.60 -0.39 7.21
N THR A 59 -20.79 -1.47 6.45
CA THR A 59 -21.92 -2.40 6.61
C THR A 59 -21.58 -3.63 7.46
N THR A 60 -20.32 -4.08 7.48
CA THR A 60 -19.91 -5.34 8.14
C THR A 60 -19.14 -5.15 9.43
N ALA A 61 -18.57 -3.98 9.68
CA ALA A 61 -17.78 -3.72 10.88
C ALA A 61 -18.67 -3.76 12.13
N GLN A 62 -18.26 -4.55 13.10
CA GLN A 62 -18.91 -4.61 14.39
C GLN A 62 -18.34 -3.51 15.28
N VAL A 63 -19.21 -2.59 15.73
CA VAL A 63 -18.86 -1.68 16.81
C VAL A 63 -18.77 -2.51 18.08
N THR A 64 -17.55 -2.73 18.57
CA THR A 64 -17.27 -3.67 19.65
C THR A 64 -16.22 -3.14 20.60
N LEU A 65 -16.34 -3.53 21.87
CA LEU A 65 -15.30 -3.35 22.89
C LEU A 65 -14.43 -4.61 23.05
N ASP A 66 -14.75 -5.70 22.34
CA ASP A 66 -13.93 -6.91 22.33
C ASP A 66 -12.59 -6.62 21.63
N PRO A 67 -11.47 -6.68 22.36
CA PRO A 67 -10.14 -6.38 21.79
C PRO A 67 -9.74 -7.34 20.66
N THR A 68 -10.21 -8.59 20.71
CA THR A 68 -9.89 -9.61 19.70
C THR A 68 -10.59 -9.29 18.38
N VAL A 69 -11.89 -8.97 18.45
CA VAL A 69 -12.68 -8.59 17.26
C VAL A 69 -12.17 -7.28 16.67
N TYR A 70 -11.90 -6.28 17.52
CA TYR A 70 -11.33 -5.01 17.07
C TYR A 70 -9.97 -5.19 16.37
N ARG A 71 -9.07 -5.99 16.97
CA ARG A 71 -7.76 -6.31 16.37
C ARG A 71 -7.91 -6.99 15.02
N SER A 72 -8.80 -7.98 14.91
CA SER A 72 -9.03 -8.67 13.64
C SER A 72 -9.48 -7.70 12.56
N GLN A 73 -10.47 -6.85 12.86
CA GLN A 73 -10.97 -5.85 11.90
C GLN A 73 -9.90 -4.85 11.49
N LEU A 74 -9.06 -4.41 12.42
CA LEU A 74 -7.93 -3.52 12.12
C LEU A 74 -6.88 -4.20 11.22
N PHE A 75 -6.58 -5.48 11.46
CA PHE A 75 -5.62 -6.22 10.66
C PHE A 75 -6.14 -6.45 9.24
N ASP A 76 -7.41 -6.79 9.10
CA ASP A 76 -8.06 -6.96 7.79
C ASP A 76 -8.05 -5.63 7.01
N LEU A 77 -8.38 -4.52 7.67
CA LEU A 77 -8.29 -3.17 7.10
C LEU A 77 -6.88 -2.84 6.60
N ALA A 78 -5.86 -3.08 7.43
CA ALA A 78 -4.47 -2.77 7.11
C ALA A 78 -3.98 -3.62 5.92
N VAL A 79 -4.27 -4.93 5.95
CA VAL A 79 -3.94 -5.86 4.86
C VAL A 79 -4.59 -5.43 3.55
N GLU A 80 -5.87 -5.09 3.57
CA GLU A 80 -6.59 -4.75 2.35
C GLU A 80 -6.15 -3.41 1.75
N ARG A 81 -5.96 -2.37 2.59
CA ARG A 81 -5.40 -1.09 2.13
C ARG A 81 -3.98 -1.25 1.61
N PHE A 82 -3.13 -2.01 2.29
CA PHE A 82 -1.80 -2.34 1.81
C PHE A 82 -1.89 -3.01 0.43
N ASN A 83 -2.76 -4.00 0.29
CA ASN A 83 -2.95 -4.71 -0.97
C ASN A 83 -3.36 -3.77 -2.13
N ILE A 84 -4.32 -2.88 -1.91
CA ILE A 84 -4.79 -1.94 -2.94
C ILE A 84 -3.65 -1.01 -3.40
N TRP A 85 -2.93 -0.42 -2.45
CA TRP A 85 -1.89 0.55 -2.77
C TRP A 85 -0.64 -0.08 -3.38
N THR A 86 -0.28 -1.29 -2.95
CA THR A 86 0.82 -2.04 -3.55
C THR A 86 0.49 -2.45 -4.98
N GLU A 87 -0.74 -2.87 -5.27
CA GLU A 87 -1.15 -3.16 -6.66
C GLU A 87 -1.08 -1.93 -7.58
N ARG A 88 -1.43 -0.74 -7.07
CA ARG A 88 -1.24 0.50 -7.83
C ARG A 88 0.23 0.76 -8.13
N GLY A 89 1.11 0.63 -7.13
CA GLY A 89 2.55 0.82 -7.31
C GLY A 89 3.15 -0.17 -8.30
N LEU A 90 2.74 -1.43 -8.24
CA LEU A 90 3.18 -2.49 -9.16
C LEU A 90 2.84 -2.18 -10.63
N ALA A 91 1.69 -1.55 -10.89
CA ALA A 91 1.23 -1.28 -12.25
C ALA A 91 2.22 -0.44 -13.08
N VAL A 92 3.06 0.37 -12.44
CA VAL A 92 4.03 1.25 -13.11
C VAL A 92 5.47 0.70 -13.10
N VAL A 93 5.70 -0.47 -12.49
CA VAL A 93 7.04 -1.08 -12.43
C VAL A 93 7.39 -1.69 -13.78
N SER A 94 8.20 -1.00 -14.57
CA SER A 94 8.55 -1.42 -15.95
C SER A 94 10.05 -1.61 -16.18
N THR A 95 10.90 -1.28 -15.21
CA THR A 95 12.36 -1.38 -15.32
C THR A 95 12.97 -2.05 -14.09
N PRO A 96 14.22 -2.57 -14.17
CA PRO A 96 14.93 -3.10 -13.02
C PRO A 96 15.10 -2.07 -11.89
N ASP A 97 15.35 -0.81 -12.24
CA ASP A 97 15.51 0.28 -11.28
C ASP A 97 14.19 0.61 -10.60
N ALA A 98 13.10 0.75 -11.37
CA ALA A 98 11.76 0.95 -10.82
C ALA A 98 11.33 -0.21 -9.89
N ARG A 99 11.75 -1.44 -10.21
CA ARG A 99 11.54 -2.60 -9.34
C ARG A 99 12.30 -2.46 -8.02
N HIS A 100 13.57 -2.07 -8.06
CA HIS A 100 14.37 -1.91 -6.84
C HIS A 100 13.77 -0.83 -5.93
N GLU A 101 13.37 0.30 -6.50
CA GLU A 101 12.67 1.35 -5.75
C GLU A 101 11.34 0.87 -5.16
N TYR A 102 10.56 0.11 -5.92
CA TYR A 102 9.30 -0.47 -5.45
C TYR A 102 9.52 -1.47 -4.31
N GLU A 103 10.58 -2.30 -4.37
CA GLU A 103 10.99 -3.19 -3.27
C GLU A 103 11.26 -2.39 -1.98
N ARG A 104 12.04 -1.30 -2.06
CA ARG A 104 12.32 -0.43 -0.91
C ARG A 104 11.06 0.27 -0.38
N TRP A 105 10.19 0.71 -1.29
CA TRP A 105 8.91 1.31 -0.93
C TRP A 105 8.00 0.34 -0.16
N LEU A 106 7.94 -0.94 -0.58
CA LEU A 106 7.15 -1.97 0.12
C LEU A 106 7.62 -2.18 1.56
N GLU A 107 8.93 -2.26 1.78
CA GLU A 107 9.51 -2.43 3.12
C GLU A 107 9.16 -1.25 4.03
N ARG A 108 9.36 -0.03 3.52
CA ARG A 108 9.03 1.21 4.25
C ARG A 108 7.54 1.30 4.54
N TYR A 109 6.70 0.97 3.57
CA TYR A 109 5.25 1.04 3.73
C TYR A 109 4.72 0.03 4.76
N ALA A 110 5.27 -1.20 4.78
CA ALA A 110 4.93 -2.19 5.81
C ALA A 110 5.36 -1.72 7.21
N ALA A 111 6.56 -1.14 7.35
CA ALA A 111 7.03 -0.58 8.61
C ALA A 111 6.15 0.60 9.10
N ASN A 112 5.68 1.46 8.19
CA ASN A 112 4.81 2.57 8.56
C ASN A 112 3.44 2.12 9.09
N TRP A 113 2.91 1.02 8.58
CA TRP A 113 1.67 0.43 9.14
C TRP A 113 1.86 0.00 10.58
N ALA A 114 2.99 -0.63 10.90
CA ALA A 114 3.32 -1.01 12.27
C ALA A 114 3.43 0.22 13.19
N GLY A 115 4.15 1.26 12.75
CA GLY A 115 4.26 2.52 13.49
C GLY A 115 2.90 3.20 13.72
N TYR A 116 2.07 3.27 12.67
CA TYR A 116 0.72 3.83 12.77
C TYR A 116 -0.16 3.09 13.78
N VAL A 117 -0.18 1.74 13.74
CA VAL A 117 -0.99 0.95 14.67
C VAL A 117 -0.48 1.13 16.10
N ALA A 118 0.83 1.13 16.32
CA ALA A 118 1.41 1.38 17.64
C ALA A 118 1.04 2.76 18.21
N GLU A 119 1.04 3.81 17.36
CA GLU A 119 0.72 5.18 17.77
C GLU A 119 -0.79 5.41 17.98
N THR A 120 -1.63 4.91 17.08
CA THR A 120 -3.07 5.22 17.07
C THR A 120 -3.93 4.20 17.81
N CYS A 121 -3.43 2.98 17.97
CA CYS A 121 -4.14 1.86 18.57
C CYS A 121 -3.29 1.23 19.69
N PRO A 122 -2.91 1.97 20.75
CA PRO A 122 -1.92 1.52 21.74
C PRO A 122 -2.34 0.30 22.57
N ARG A 123 -3.61 -0.10 22.51
CA ARG A 123 -4.16 -1.30 23.19
C ARG A 123 -4.23 -2.53 22.28
N VAL A 124 -3.83 -2.41 21.01
CA VAL A 124 -3.79 -3.52 20.08
C VAL A 124 -2.50 -4.29 20.28
N GLU A 125 -2.63 -5.51 20.78
CA GLU A 125 -1.53 -6.46 20.89
C GLU A 125 -1.17 -7.08 19.54
N ALA A 126 0.00 -7.72 19.46
CA ALA A 126 0.47 -8.47 18.28
C ALA A 126 0.70 -7.63 17.01
N VAL A 127 1.19 -6.38 17.15
CA VAL A 127 1.60 -5.55 15.99
C VAL A 127 2.66 -6.24 15.13
N GLU A 128 3.50 -7.10 15.71
CA GLU A 128 4.44 -7.93 14.94
C GLU A 128 3.75 -8.93 14.00
N GLU A 129 2.58 -9.46 14.39
CA GLU A 129 1.79 -10.35 13.54
C GLU A 129 1.30 -9.61 12.29
N LEU A 130 0.74 -8.40 12.47
CA LEU A 130 0.37 -7.55 11.34
C LEU A 130 1.58 -7.26 10.45
N THR A 131 2.72 -6.90 11.06
CA THR A 131 3.96 -6.62 10.33
C THR A 131 4.41 -7.82 9.50
N GLY A 132 4.33 -9.03 10.04
CA GLY A 132 4.59 -10.28 9.34
C GLY A 132 3.69 -10.46 8.12
N ARG A 133 2.37 -10.30 8.30
CA ARG A 133 1.39 -10.41 7.20
C ARG A 133 1.67 -9.40 6.08
N LEU A 134 1.99 -8.15 6.42
CA LEU A 134 2.30 -7.11 5.43
C LEU A 134 3.61 -7.38 4.69
N ARG A 135 4.64 -7.88 5.37
CA ARG A 135 5.91 -8.30 4.75
C ARG A 135 5.72 -9.47 3.80
N GLU A 136 4.91 -10.47 4.17
CA GLU A 136 4.59 -11.59 3.28
C GLU A 136 3.87 -11.13 2.01
N LEU A 137 2.91 -10.22 2.15
CA LEU A 137 2.24 -9.59 0.99
C LEU A 137 3.23 -8.82 0.14
N GLY A 138 4.11 -8.02 0.76
CA GLY A 138 5.21 -7.33 0.09
C GLY A 138 6.09 -8.28 -0.71
N ALA A 139 6.55 -9.38 -0.11
CA ALA A 139 7.37 -10.39 -0.78
C ALA A 139 6.66 -11.01 -2.00
N ARG A 140 5.35 -11.27 -1.92
CA ARG A 140 4.55 -11.74 -3.07
C ARG A 140 4.52 -10.69 -4.19
N ARG A 141 4.42 -9.40 -3.84
CA ARG A 141 4.46 -8.29 -4.81
C ARG A 141 5.83 -8.15 -5.46
N VAL A 142 6.91 -8.36 -4.72
CA VAL A 142 8.27 -8.39 -5.27
C VAL A 142 8.42 -9.48 -6.33
N ILE A 143 7.90 -10.69 -6.07
CA ILE A 143 7.91 -11.78 -7.06
C ILE A 143 7.14 -11.39 -8.33
N GLN A 144 5.99 -10.73 -8.20
CA GLN A 144 5.22 -10.24 -9.34
C GLN A 144 5.98 -9.17 -10.13
N ALA A 145 6.60 -8.20 -9.45
CA ALA A 145 7.39 -7.15 -10.08
C ALA A 145 8.58 -7.72 -10.87
N ARG A 146 9.25 -8.75 -10.34
CA ARG A 146 10.34 -9.45 -11.03
C ARG A 146 9.87 -10.10 -12.34
N ARG A 147 8.67 -10.69 -12.35
CA ARG A 147 8.09 -11.30 -13.56
C ARG A 147 7.72 -10.24 -14.59
N GLN A 148 7.19 -9.09 -14.14
CA GLN A 148 6.79 -7.99 -15.01
C GLN A 148 7.96 -7.35 -15.75
N VAL A 149 9.12 -7.24 -15.11
CA VAL A 149 10.34 -6.65 -15.72
C VAL A 149 11.12 -7.64 -16.59
N ALA A 150 10.90 -8.95 -16.41
CA ALA A 150 11.59 -10.00 -17.18
C ALA A 150 10.93 -10.31 -18.53
N LEU A 151 9.75 -9.74 -18.81
CA LEU A 151 8.99 -9.86 -20.04
C LEU A 151 9.23 -8.64 -20.93
#